data_AF-I1LCP5-F1
#
_entry.id   AF-I1LCP5-F1
#
_cell.length_a   1.000
_cell.length_b   1.000
_cell.length_c   1.000
_cell.angle_alpha   90.00
_cell.angle_beta   90.00
_cell.angle_gamma   90.00
#
_symmetry.space_group_name_H-M   'P 1'
#
loop_
_entity.id
_entity.type
_entity.pdbx_description
1 polymer ?
#
loop_
_entity_poly.entity_id
_entity_poly.type
_entity_poly.pdbx_seq_one_letter_code
_entity_poly.pdbx_strand_id
1 'polypeptide(L)'
;MGEIKENVPLPKTKPSTEQDVTDELDLRMKKYLRGEGANLEGLKDKKLKGQLAAKEDLYGKSAKAAAKAEKWLMPSEGGYLEAEGLEKTWRIKQEAIAHEVDISSSRKQYDIILPELGPYTLDFTSSGRYMAVSGRKGHLGIVDMINLSIIREFQVRETVRDVAFLHNELFFAAAQKKYPYIYNREGTELHCLKEHGPVLRLQFLENHFLLASINKFGQLRYQDVTMGSMVGNFRTGLGRTNVMQVNPFNGVVSLGHSGGTVTMWKPTSASPLVKMLCHHGPVSALAFHSNGLLMATAGKDKKIKLWDLRKFEVLQTLPGHANTLDFSQKGLLACGNGSLIQILRDVSGTQNYSKYMTHSMVKGYQIGKLVFRPYEDVLGIGHSMGWSSILTPGAGEPNFDSWVANPFETSKQRREKEIRSLLDKLPPETIMLDPSKIGTVKPRRERPTKQEREAEIEAGVEAAKGMKLKKKTKGRNKPGKRVQKKQEAVSRVKRPYLEQKIQEEESISRKKQKTSEDVELPKSLQRFARKKASS
;
A
#
# COMPACT_ATOMS: atom_id res chain seq x y z
N MET A 1 -55.60 -16.17 -40.87
CA MET A 1 -54.32 -16.09 -41.61
C MET A 1 -53.34 -15.31 -40.75
N GLY A 2 -52.66 -15.98 -39.82
CA GLY A 2 -51.76 -15.34 -38.86
C GLY A 2 -50.87 -16.41 -38.24
N GLU A 3 -49.59 -16.39 -38.59
CA GLU A 3 -48.58 -17.40 -38.29
C GLU A 3 -48.26 -17.45 -36.78
N ILE A 4 -48.27 -18.66 -36.23
CA ILE A 4 -47.80 -19.01 -34.90
C ILE A 4 -46.26 -19.01 -34.94
N LYS A 5 -45.62 -18.07 -34.25
CA LYS A 5 -44.17 -18.09 -34.06
C LYS A 5 -43.82 -19.08 -32.94
N GLU A 6 -43.12 -20.15 -33.31
CA GLU A 6 -42.56 -21.14 -32.40
C GLU A 6 -41.52 -20.50 -31.45
N ASN A 7 -41.66 -20.82 -30.15
CA ASN A 7 -40.67 -20.53 -29.12
C ASN A 7 -39.40 -21.36 -29.35
N VAL A 8 -38.27 -20.71 -29.61
CA VAL A 8 -36.95 -21.32 -29.59
C VAL A 8 -36.55 -21.62 -28.14
N PRO A 9 -36.20 -22.87 -27.76
CA PRO A 9 -35.76 -23.19 -26.40
C PRO A 9 -34.33 -22.66 -26.17
N LEU A 10 -34.10 -22.03 -25.01
CA LEU A 10 -32.78 -21.63 -24.53
C LEU A 10 -31.79 -22.83 -24.57
N PRO A 11 -30.52 -22.61 -24.92
CA PRO A 11 -29.54 -23.69 -25.01
C PRO A 11 -29.32 -24.32 -23.63
N LYS A 12 -29.61 -25.62 -23.52
CA LYS A 12 -29.29 -26.43 -22.32
C LYS A 12 -27.77 -26.40 -22.12
N THR A 13 -27.32 -25.90 -20.97
CA THR A 13 -25.93 -25.97 -20.51
C THR A 13 -25.47 -27.42 -20.47
N LYS A 14 -24.38 -27.76 -21.18
CA LYS A 14 -23.78 -29.10 -21.16
C LYS A 14 -23.31 -29.42 -19.73
N PRO A 15 -23.52 -30.64 -19.20
CA PRO A 15 -22.92 -31.04 -17.93
C PRO A 15 -21.39 -30.98 -18.06
N SER A 16 -20.72 -30.35 -17.08
CA SER A 16 -19.27 -30.22 -17.06
C SER A 16 -18.60 -31.59 -17.03
N THR A 17 -17.63 -31.80 -17.92
CA THR A 17 -16.83 -33.02 -17.96
C THR A 17 -15.88 -33.08 -16.76
N GLU A 18 -15.51 -34.28 -16.29
CA GLU A 18 -14.56 -34.43 -15.16
C GLU A 18 -13.24 -33.67 -15.38
N GLN A 19 -12.83 -33.53 -16.64
CA GLN A 19 -11.66 -32.75 -17.05
C GLN A 19 -11.82 -31.24 -16.78
N ASP A 20 -13.01 -30.67 -17.01
CA ASP A 20 -13.28 -29.26 -16.71
C ASP A 20 -13.18 -29.01 -15.20
N VAL A 21 -13.64 -29.98 -14.40
CA VAL A 21 -13.55 -29.91 -12.94
C VAL A 21 -12.10 -29.93 -12.48
N THR A 22 -11.22 -30.72 -13.11
CA THR A 22 -9.79 -30.76 -12.77
C THR A 22 -9.07 -29.48 -13.17
N ASP A 23 -9.34 -28.95 -14.36
CA ASP A 23 -8.69 -27.73 -14.85
C ASP A 23 -9.07 -26.50 -14.02
N GLU A 24 -10.35 -26.40 -13.64
CA GLU A 24 -10.83 -25.37 -12.71
C GLU A 24 -10.16 -25.48 -11.33
N LEU A 25 -9.98 -26.70 -10.82
CA LEU A 25 -9.30 -26.93 -9.54
C LEU A 25 -7.83 -26.54 -9.62
N ASP A 26 -7.16 -26.80 -10.74
CA ASP A 26 -5.75 -26.42 -10.94
C ASP A 26 -5.57 -24.89 -11.00
N LEU A 27 -6.50 -24.18 -11.64
CA LEU A 27 -6.53 -22.72 -11.63
C LEU A 27 -6.71 -22.16 -10.21
N ARG A 28 -7.62 -22.75 -9.41
CA ARG A 28 -7.82 -22.36 -8.01
C ARG A 28 -6.63 -22.75 -7.13
N MET A 29 -6.00 -23.89 -7.39
CA MET A 29 -4.78 -24.30 -6.68
C MET A 29 -3.67 -23.26 -6.84
N LYS A 30 -3.48 -22.69 -8.03
CA LYS A 30 -2.50 -21.61 -8.26
C LYS A 30 -2.71 -20.38 -7.37
N LYS A 31 -3.96 -20.05 -7.00
CA LYS A 31 -4.27 -18.95 -6.07
C LYS A 31 -3.71 -19.19 -4.67
N TYR A 32 -3.69 -20.45 -4.22
CA TYR A 32 -3.24 -20.83 -2.88
C TYR A 32 -1.75 -21.20 -2.82
N LEU A 33 -1.10 -21.41 -3.96
CA LEU A 33 0.34 -21.62 -4.02
C LEU A 33 1.08 -20.31 -3.73
N ARG A 34 1.93 -20.33 -2.70
CA ARG A 34 2.68 -19.16 -2.23
C ARG A 34 4.14 -19.25 -2.67
N GLY A 35 4.41 -18.90 -3.93
CA GLY A 35 5.76 -18.86 -4.50
C GLY A 35 6.10 -20.06 -5.39
N GLU A 36 7.33 -20.09 -5.88
CA GLU A 36 7.87 -21.18 -6.69
C GLU A 36 8.36 -22.33 -5.79
N GLY A 37 8.16 -23.56 -6.23
CA GLY A 37 8.61 -24.75 -5.49
C GLY A 37 10.14 -24.85 -5.44
N ALA A 38 10.67 -25.49 -4.39
CA ALA A 38 12.10 -25.67 -4.23
C ALA A 38 12.70 -26.53 -5.37
N ASN A 39 13.82 -26.08 -5.96
CA ASN A 39 14.55 -26.87 -6.96
C ASN A 39 15.32 -28.01 -6.28
N LEU A 40 14.79 -29.24 -6.37
CA LEU A 40 15.35 -30.44 -5.74
C LEU A 40 16.48 -31.10 -6.54
N GLU A 41 16.67 -30.73 -7.82
CA GLU A 41 17.64 -31.40 -8.70
C GLU A 41 19.08 -31.02 -8.35
N GLY A 42 19.32 -29.76 -7.95
CA GLY A 42 20.65 -29.25 -7.62
C GLY A 42 21.16 -29.62 -6.21
N LEU A 43 20.33 -30.27 -5.39
CA LEU A 43 20.62 -30.44 -3.98
C LEU A 43 21.36 -31.76 -3.69
N LYS A 44 22.63 -31.66 -3.24
CA LYS A 44 23.50 -32.82 -2.96
C LYS A 44 23.11 -33.60 -1.70
N ASP A 45 22.59 -32.91 -0.68
CA ASP A 45 22.23 -33.52 0.60
C ASP A 45 20.93 -34.32 0.48
N LYS A 46 21.04 -35.66 0.54
CA LYS A 46 19.91 -36.58 0.43
C LYS A 46 18.86 -36.35 1.52
N LYS A 47 19.27 -36.00 2.74
CA LYS A 47 18.33 -35.81 3.86
C LYS A 47 17.50 -34.55 3.65
N LEU A 48 18.17 -33.43 3.35
CA LEU A 48 17.50 -32.17 3.05
C LEU A 48 16.61 -32.30 1.80
N LYS A 49 17.05 -33.02 0.77
CA LYS A 49 16.23 -33.30 -0.43
C LYS A 49 14.93 -34.02 -0.07
N GLY A 50 15.00 -35.08 0.74
CA GLY A 50 13.82 -35.81 1.20
C GLY A 50 12.88 -34.96 2.05
N GLN A 51 13.43 -34.13 2.94
CA GLN A 51 12.64 -33.21 3.77
C GLN A 51 11.94 -32.12 2.96
N LEU A 52 12.61 -31.55 1.97
CA LEU A 52 12.02 -30.54 1.09
C LEU A 52 10.92 -31.14 0.22
N ALA A 53 11.15 -32.32 -0.36
CA ALA A 53 10.13 -33.04 -1.13
C ALA A 53 8.85 -33.29 -0.31
N ALA A 54 8.99 -33.78 0.93
CA ALA A 54 7.85 -33.99 1.82
C ALA A 54 7.10 -32.69 2.18
N LYS A 55 7.81 -31.56 2.27
CA LYS A 55 7.19 -30.23 2.48
C LYS A 55 6.45 -29.73 1.24
N GLU A 56 7.04 -29.87 0.06
CA GLU A 56 6.39 -29.51 -1.21
C GLU A 56 5.09 -30.33 -1.42
N ASP A 57 5.13 -31.64 -1.12
CA ASP A 57 3.94 -32.49 -1.16
C ASP A 57 2.86 -32.01 -0.18
N LEU A 58 3.25 -31.59 1.02
CA LEU A 58 2.34 -31.03 2.01
C LEU A 58 1.74 -29.70 1.52
N TYR A 59 2.54 -28.84 0.92
CA TYR A 59 2.06 -27.58 0.33
C TYR A 59 1.05 -27.84 -0.79
N GLY A 60 1.36 -28.78 -1.71
CA GLY A 60 0.44 -29.19 -2.76
C GLY A 60 -0.88 -29.75 -2.21
N LYS A 61 -0.82 -30.63 -1.20
CA LYS A 61 -2.03 -31.16 -0.52
C LYS A 61 -2.84 -30.06 0.15
N SER A 62 -2.18 -29.11 0.83
CA SER A 62 -2.84 -27.99 1.50
C SER A 62 -3.52 -27.03 0.51
N ALA A 63 -2.84 -26.70 -0.60
CA ALA A 63 -3.39 -25.87 -1.67
C ALA A 63 -4.59 -26.53 -2.34
N LYS A 64 -4.52 -27.85 -2.59
CA LYS A 64 -5.64 -28.63 -3.12
C LYS A 64 -6.83 -28.68 -2.16
N ALA A 65 -6.59 -28.85 -0.86
CA ALA A 65 -7.64 -28.83 0.15
C ALA A 65 -8.32 -27.45 0.23
N ALA A 66 -7.54 -26.36 0.21
CA ALA A 66 -8.06 -25.00 0.20
C ALA A 66 -8.88 -24.69 -1.07
N ALA A 67 -8.40 -25.10 -2.25
CA ALA A 67 -9.12 -24.95 -3.52
C ALA A 67 -10.44 -25.73 -3.55
N LYS A 68 -10.46 -26.95 -2.97
CA LYS A 68 -11.70 -27.73 -2.80
C LYS A 68 -12.68 -27.06 -1.84
N ALA A 69 -12.18 -26.51 -0.73
CA ALA A 69 -13.01 -25.76 0.22
C ALA A 69 -13.63 -24.52 -0.45
N GLU A 70 -12.85 -23.75 -1.21
CA GLU A 70 -13.36 -22.62 -1.99
C GLU A 70 -14.40 -23.05 -3.02
N LYS A 71 -14.26 -24.24 -3.62
CA LYS A 71 -15.22 -24.74 -4.62
C LYS A 71 -16.54 -25.21 -4.05
N TRP A 72 -16.52 -25.91 -2.93
CA TRP A 72 -17.69 -26.64 -2.46
C TRP A 72 -18.32 -26.07 -1.20
N LEU A 73 -17.59 -25.28 -0.40
CA LEU A 73 -18.06 -24.80 0.90
C LEU A 73 -18.46 -23.32 0.91
N MET A 74 -18.19 -22.59 -0.17
CA MET A 74 -18.53 -21.16 -0.23
C MET A 74 -20.04 -20.98 -0.41
N PRO A 75 -20.73 -20.30 0.52
CA PRO A 75 -22.20 -20.29 0.56
C PRO A 75 -22.82 -19.38 -0.50
N SER A 76 -22.13 -18.30 -0.88
CA SER A 76 -22.71 -17.23 -1.68
C SER A 76 -21.91 -17.02 -2.97
N GLU A 77 -22.63 -16.79 -4.05
CA GLU A 77 -22.05 -16.38 -5.32
C GLU A 77 -21.90 -14.86 -5.39
N GLY A 78 -21.07 -14.40 -6.32
CA GLY A 78 -20.89 -12.98 -6.54
C GLY A 78 -22.01 -12.37 -7.36
N GLY A 79 -22.48 -11.18 -6.98
CA GLY A 79 -23.35 -10.40 -7.85
C GLY A 79 -22.65 -10.07 -9.19
N TYR A 80 -23.45 -9.91 -10.23
CA TYR A 80 -22.99 -9.51 -11.56
C TYR A 80 -24.08 -8.71 -12.26
N LEU A 81 -23.67 -7.92 -13.25
CA LEU A 81 -24.55 -7.27 -14.20
C LEU A 81 -24.02 -7.60 -15.59
N GLU A 82 -24.78 -8.37 -16.34
CA GLU A 82 -24.47 -8.73 -17.72
C GLU A 82 -25.57 -8.20 -18.62
N ALA A 83 -25.18 -7.70 -19.78
CA ALA A 83 -26.12 -7.15 -20.74
C ALA A 83 -26.55 -8.24 -21.72
N GLU A 84 -27.85 -8.32 -22.00
CA GLU A 84 -28.40 -9.24 -22.98
C GLU A 84 -28.45 -8.57 -24.37
N GLY A 85 -28.02 -9.31 -25.41
CA GLY A 85 -28.11 -8.88 -26.80
C GLY A 85 -27.29 -7.63 -27.13
N LEU A 86 -27.96 -6.55 -27.53
CA LEU A 86 -27.35 -5.28 -27.96
C LEU A 86 -27.22 -4.25 -26.83
N GLU A 87 -27.72 -4.58 -25.64
CA GLU A 87 -27.65 -3.69 -24.50
C GLU A 87 -26.22 -3.50 -24.02
N LYS A 88 -25.98 -2.36 -23.37
CA LYS A 88 -24.67 -2.01 -22.83
C LYS A 88 -24.86 -1.78 -21.35
N THR A 89 -24.09 -2.50 -20.53
CA THR A 89 -24.17 -2.46 -19.07
C THR A 89 -24.14 -1.03 -18.52
N TRP A 90 -23.38 -0.13 -19.15
CA TRP A 90 -23.24 1.25 -18.68
C TRP A 90 -24.40 2.19 -18.98
N ARG A 91 -25.39 1.75 -19.76
CA ARG A 91 -26.64 2.49 -20.00
C ARG A 91 -27.74 2.15 -18.98
N ILE A 92 -27.55 1.10 -18.19
CA ILE A 92 -28.53 0.64 -17.20
C ILE A 92 -28.61 1.67 -16.07
N LYS A 93 -29.83 2.13 -15.77
CA LYS A 93 -30.11 3.10 -14.71
C LYS A 93 -30.23 2.40 -13.36
N GLN A 94 -29.97 3.14 -12.28
CA GLN A 94 -30.13 2.64 -10.91
C GLN A 94 -31.57 2.23 -10.59
N GLU A 95 -32.57 2.95 -11.10
CA GLU A 95 -33.99 2.61 -10.94
C GLU A 95 -34.29 1.19 -11.46
N ALA A 96 -33.73 0.81 -12.62
CA ALA A 96 -33.91 -0.51 -13.18
C ALA A 96 -33.25 -1.59 -12.31
N ILE A 97 -32.04 -1.33 -11.81
CA ILE A 97 -31.33 -2.26 -10.90
C ILE A 97 -32.14 -2.44 -9.60
N ALA A 98 -32.67 -1.37 -9.03
CA ALA A 98 -33.45 -1.41 -7.79
C ALA A 98 -34.75 -2.23 -7.90
N HIS A 99 -35.33 -2.31 -9.10
CA HIS A 99 -36.55 -3.06 -9.38
C HIS A 99 -36.30 -4.56 -9.55
N GLU A 100 -35.16 -4.95 -10.12
CA GLU A 100 -34.80 -6.37 -10.36
C GLU A 100 -34.19 -7.04 -9.14
N VAL A 101 -33.59 -6.25 -8.26
CA VAL A 101 -32.89 -6.75 -7.08
C VAL A 101 -33.86 -7.00 -5.92
N ASP A 102 -33.51 -7.92 -5.02
CA ASP A 102 -34.29 -8.25 -3.84
C ASP A 102 -34.52 -7.02 -2.92
N ILE A 103 -35.62 -7.05 -2.14
CA ILE A 103 -36.04 -5.92 -1.30
C ILE A 103 -34.94 -5.51 -0.31
N SER A 104 -34.16 -6.45 0.21
CA SER A 104 -33.12 -6.15 1.20
C SER A 104 -31.97 -5.36 0.61
N SER A 105 -31.57 -5.68 -0.63
CA SER A 105 -30.54 -4.96 -1.36
C SER A 105 -31.08 -3.65 -1.95
N SER A 106 -32.32 -3.64 -2.47
CA SER A 106 -32.98 -2.43 -2.98
C SER A 106 -33.05 -1.31 -1.92
N ARG A 107 -33.34 -1.67 -0.64
CA ARG A 107 -33.33 -0.72 0.50
C ARG A 107 -31.97 -0.05 0.76
N LYS A 108 -30.87 -0.63 0.31
CA LYS A 108 -29.52 -0.07 0.49
C LYS A 108 -29.26 1.10 -0.45
N GLN A 109 -30.10 1.28 -1.47
CA GLN A 109 -30.09 2.49 -2.29
C GLN A 109 -30.87 3.60 -1.58
N TYR A 110 -30.19 4.69 -1.25
CA TYR A 110 -30.81 5.86 -0.63
C TYR A 110 -30.00 7.12 -0.93
N ASP A 111 -30.63 8.27 -0.79
CA ASP A 111 -30.00 9.59 -0.90
C ASP A 111 -30.41 10.44 0.31
N ILE A 112 -29.42 10.89 1.08
CA ILE A 112 -29.61 11.73 2.26
C ILE A 112 -29.14 13.13 1.90
N ILE A 113 -30.08 14.07 1.86
CA ILE A 113 -29.84 15.45 1.43
C ILE A 113 -29.79 16.36 2.66
N LEU A 114 -28.60 16.88 2.95
CA LEU A 114 -28.28 17.84 3.99
C LEU A 114 -27.53 19.04 3.36
N PRO A 115 -28.25 20.04 2.84
CA PRO A 115 -27.67 21.10 2.01
C PRO A 115 -26.77 22.08 2.79
N GLU A 116 -26.98 22.20 4.09
CA GLU A 116 -26.35 23.27 4.88
C GLU A 116 -24.92 22.93 5.33
N LEU A 117 -24.60 21.67 5.58
CA LEU A 117 -23.41 21.27 6.36
C LEU A 117 -22.27 20.66 5.52
N GLY A 118 -22.51 20.45 4.22
CA GLY A 118 -21.57 19.79 3.31
C GLY A 118 -20.35 20.63 2.89
N PRO A 119 -19.47 20.09 2.03
CA PRO A 119 -19.48 18.73 1.46
C PRO A 119 -19.21 17.62 2.47
N TYR A 120 -19.69 16.42 2.16
CA TYR A 120 -19.58 15.25 3.01
C TYR A 120 -18.45 14.30 2.60
N THR A 121 -17.75 13.78 3.60
CA THR A 121 -16.76 12.70 3.49
C THR A 121 -17.22 11.49 4.30
N LEU A 122 -16.95 10.31 3.74
CA LEU A 122 -17.40 9.02 4.27
C LEU A 122 -16.21 8.14 4.63
N ASP A 123 -16.39 7.25 5.59
CA ASP A 123 -15.50 6.13 5.85
C ASP A 123 -16.31 4.94 6.36
N PHE A 124 -15.92 3.72 5.98
CA PHE A 124 -16.56 2.50 6.45
C PHE A 124 -15.58 1.72 7.33
N THR A 125 -16.11 1.05 8.35
CA THR A 125 -15.35 0.01 9.07
C THR A 125 -14.98 -1.13 8.12
N SER A 126 -13.91 -1.88 8.40
CA SER A 126 -13.50 -3.03 7.57
C SER A 126 -14.58 -4.11 7.41
N SER A 127 -15.48 -4.25 8.37
CA SER A 127 -16.66 -5.14 8.28
C SER A 127 -17.79 -4.60 7.41
N GLY A 128 -17.76 -3.33 7.01
CA GLY A 128 -18.84 -2.65 6.29
C GLY A 128 -20.12 -2.45 7.11
N ARG A 129 -20.14 -2.77 8.40
CA ARG A 129 -21.33 -2.61 9.25
C ARG A 129 -21.60 -1.14 9.61
N TYR A 130 -20.56 -0.37 9.89
CA TYR A 130 -20.72 1.01 10.34
C TYR A 130 -20.09 1.98 9.36
N MET A 131 -20.73 3.14 9.23
CA MET A 131 -20.30 4.25 8.40
C MET A 131 -20.11 5.49 9.25
N ALA A 132 -18.96 6.14 9.11
CA ALA A 132 -18.70 7.45 9.66
C ALA A 132 -18.94 8.49 8.58
N VAL A 133 -19.68 9.52 8.95
CA VAL A 133 -20.09 10.61 8.06
C VAL A 133 -19.58 11.91 8.64
N SER A 134 -19.03 12.75 7.77
CA SER A 134 -18.53 14.07 8.17
C SER A 134 -18.85 15.15 7.16
N GLY A 135 -19.57 16.18 7.59
CA GLY A 135 -19.79 17.40 6.84
C GLY A 135 -18.69 18.43 7.13
N ARG A 136 -18.24 19.13 6.08
CA ARG A 136 -17.17 20.12 6.19
C ARG A 136 -17.42 21.24 7.20
N LYS A 137 -18.67 21.57 7.52
CA LYS A 137 -19.01 22.59 8.55
C LYS A 137 -19.00 22.07 10.00
N GLY A 138 -18.64 20.80 10.21
CA GLY A 138 -18.46 20.22 11.54
C GLY A 138 -19.54 19.22 11.94
N HIS A 139 -20.35 18.75 10.99
CA HIS A 139 -21.31 17.67 11.22
C HIS A 139 -20.56 16.35 11.28
N LEU A 140 -20.76 15.58 12.34
CA LEU A 140 -20.18 14.24 12.50
C LEU A 140 -21.29 13.28 12.89
N GLY A 141 -21.30 12.10 12.29
CA GLY A 141 -22.24 11.05 12.62
C GLY A 141 -21.68 9.65 12.39
N ILE A 142 -22.16 8.70 13.18
CA ILE A 142 -21.94 7.27 12.97
C ILE A 142 -23.30 6.64 12.70
N VAL A 143 -23.38 5.84 11.64
CA VAL A 143 -24.60 5.16 11.23
C VAL A 143 -24.33 3.66 11.12
N ASP A 144 -25.23 2.85 11.67
CA ASP A 144 -25.27 1.40 11.47
C ASP A 144 -25.95 1.13 10.12
N MET A 145 -25.23 0.52 9.19
CA MET A 145 -25.64 0.32 7.81
C MET A 145 -26.48 -0.94 7.59
N ILE A 146 -26.55 -1.85 8.57
CA ILE A 146 -27.46 -3.00 8.49
C ILE A 146 -28.87 -2.54 8.87
N ASN A 147 -28.97 -1.82 9.99
CA ASN A 147 -30.24 -1.34 10.53
C ASN A 147 -30.68 0.01 9.94
N LEU A 148 -29.79 0.68 9.20
CA LEU A 148 -29.94 2.06 8.74
C LEU A 148 -30.30 3.04 9.88
N SER A 149 -29.75 2.78 11.07
CA SER A 149 -30.00 3.57 12.28
C SER A 149 -28.81 4.45 12.61
N ILE A 150 -29.07 5.71 12.92
CA ILE A 150 -28.05 6.63 13.42
C ILE A 150 -27.70 6.22 14.85
N ILE A 151 -26.43 5.91 15.10
CA ILE A 151 -25.93 5.59 16.45
C ILE A 151 -25.74 6.89 17.22
N ARG A 152 -25.04 7.84 16.59
CA ARG A 152 -24.74 9.12 17.19
C ARG A 152 -24.55 10.17 16.11
N GLU A 153 -25.01 11.37 16.39
CA GLU A 153 -24.80 12.56 15.59
C GLU A 153 -24.46 13.72 16.55
N PHE A 154 -23.49 14.54 16.16
CA PHE A 154 -23.14 15.76 16.89
C PHE A 154 -22.43 16.77 15.98
N GLN A 155 -22.46 18.03 16.42
CA GLN A 155 -21.89 19.15 15.67
C GLN A 155 -20.69 19.72 16.43
N VAL A 156 -19.51 19.67 15.82
CA VAL A 156 -18.27 20.25 16.35
C VAL A 156 -18.19 21.76 16.12
N ARG A 157 -18.91 22.28 15.12
CA ARG A 157 -18.88 23.71 14.68
C ARG A 157 -17.50 24.20 14.21
N GLU A 158 -16.60 23.26 13.91
CA GLU A 158 -15.33 23.53 13.24
C GLU A 158 -15.27 22.86 11.87
N THR A 159 -14.34 23.31 11.03
CA THR A 159 -14.13 22.68 9.73
C THR A 159 -13.53 21.28 9.87
N VAL A 160 -14.27 20.25 9.47
CA VAL A 160 -13.77 18.87 9.37
C VAL A 160 -13.34 18.59 7.92
N ARG A 161 -12.19 17.95 7.74
CA ARG A 161 -11.60 17.71 6.41
C ARG A 161 -11.64 16.24 5.98
N ASP A 162 -11.54 15.35 6.94
CA ASP A 162 -11.55 13.90 6.72
C ASP A 162 -11.91 13.20 8.03
N VAL A 163 -12.42 11.98 7.90
CA VAL A 163 -12.71 11.08 9.02
C VAL A 163 -12.19 9.70 8.67
N ALA A 164 -11.63 9.02 9.66
CA ALA A 164 -11.20 7.64 9.57
C ALA A 164 -11.64 6.88 10.82
N PHE A 165 -12.23 5.70 10.64
CA PHE A 165 -12.35 4.74 11.73
C PHE A 165 -10.97 4.25 12.16
N LEU A 166 -10.86 3.83 13.42
CA LEU A 166 -9.69 3.12 13.92
C LEU A 166 -9.91 1.61 13.73
N HIS A 167 -9.56 0.79 14.72
CA HIS A 167 -9.69 -0.67 14.63
C HIS A 167 -11.14 -1.16 14.73
N ASN A 168 -12.00 -0.39 15.40
CA ASN A 168 -13.40 -0.71 15.66
C ASN A 168 -14.30 0.52 15.41
N GLU A 169 -15.62 0.32 15.41
CA GLU A 169 -16.61 1.40 15.36
C GLU A 169 -16.64 2.27 16.63
N LEU A 170 -16.03 1.76 17.70
CA LEU A 170 -15.96 2.44 18.98
C LEU A 170 -15.13 3.72 18.90
N PHE A 171 -14.14 3.77 18.01
CA PHE A 171 -13.23 4.90 17.93
C PHE A 171 -13.09 5.38 16.50
N PHE A 172 -13.20 6.68 16.32
CA PHE A 172 -12.95 7.31 15.03
C PHE A 172 -12.18 8.62 15.23
N ALA A 173 -11.34 8.93 14.25
CA ALA A 173 -10.54 10.14 14.21
C ALA A 173 -11.15 11.14 13.22
N ALA A 174 -11.32 12.40 13.63
CA ALA A 174 -11.80 13.48 12.79
C ALA A 174 -10.73 14.56 12.64
N ALA A 175 -10.37 14.90 11.39
CA ALA A 175 -9.41 15.96 11.08
C ALA A 175 -10.09 17.34 11.11
N GLN A 176 -10.11 17.98 12.28
CA GLN A 176 -10.70 19.31 12.46
C GLN A 176 -9.77 20.43 11.96
N LYS A 177 -10.14 21.70 12.26
CA LYS A 177 -9.46 22.89 11.73
C LYS A 177 -7.98 22.92 12.07
N LYS A 178 -7.64 22.72 13.35
CA LYS A 178 -6.27 22.87 13.89
C LYS A 178 -5.58 21.55 14.16
N TYR A 179 -6.29 20.55 14.69
CA TYR A 179 -5.75 19.25 15.11
C TYR A 179 -6.75 18.14 14.76
N PRO A 180 -6.29 16.89 14.58
CA PRO A 180 -7.20 15.76 14.59
C PRO A 180 -7.59 15.40 16.03
N TYR A 181 -8.85 15.00 16.20
CA TYR A 181 -9.41 14.55 17.47
C TYR A 181 -9.87 13.11 17.33
N ILE A 182 -9.75 12.33 18.41
CA ILE A 182 -10.28 10.97 18.50
C ILE A 182 -11.52 11.02 19.38
N TYR A 183 -12.60 10.43 18.86
CA TYR A 183 -13.90 10.36 19.51
C TYR A 183 -14.26 8.91 19.83
N ASN A 184 -15.02 8.71 20.89
CA ASN A 184 -15.72 7.45 21.15
C ASN A 184 -17.03 7.37 20.34
N ARG A 185 -17.66 6.20 20.28
CA ARG A 185 -18.97 5.95 19.67
C ARG A 185 -20.06 6.91 20.16
N GLU A 186 -20.00 7.30 21.42
CA GLU A 186 -20.95 8.23 22.06
C GLU A 186 -20.73 9.70 21.65
N GLY A 187 -19.63 10.00 20.94
CA GLY A 187 -19.25 11.36 20.56
C GLY A 187 -18.44 12.11 21.62
N THR A 188 -18.01 11.43 22.68
CA THR A 188 -17.09 12.00 23.69
C THR A 188 -15.68 12.14 23.11
N GLU A 189 -15.09 13.32 23.27
CA GLU A 189 -13.69 13.58 22.90
C GLU A 189 -12.74 12.83 23.83
N LEU A 190 -11.93 11.93 23.28
CA LEU A 190 -10.94 11.17 24.04
C LEU A 190 -9.57 11.85 23.99
N HIS A 191 -9.11 12.19 22.77
CA HIS A 191 -7.78 12.74 22.56
C HIS A 191 -7.77 13.89 21.55
N CYS A 192 -6.95 14.91 21.84
CA CYS A 192 -6.59 15.98 20.92
C CYS A 192 -5.12 15.82 20.51
N LEU A 193 -4.87 15.50 19.24
CA LEU A 193 -3.54 15.20 18.74
C LEU A 193 -2.82 16.47 18.29
N LYS A 194 -2.37 17.29 19.26
CA LYS A 194 -1.62 18.53 19.02
C LYS A 194 -0.36 18.29 18.18
N GLU A 195 0.24 17.13 18.45
CA GLU A 195 1.18 16.37 17.63
C GLU A 195 1.11 16.73 16.18
N HIS A 196 -0.05 16.40 15.62
CA HIS A 196 -0.32 16.29 14.22
C HIS A 196 -0.53 17.64 13.57
N GLY A 197 -0.91 18.72 14.26
CA GLY A 197 -1.18 19.99 13.58
C GLY A 197 -2.33 19.89 12.56
N PRO A 198 -2.40 20.80 11.56
CA PRO A 198 -3.55 20.90 10.67
C PRO A 198 -3.52 19.81 9.59
N VAL A 199 -4.13 18.67 9.92
CA VAL A 199 -4.28 17.50 9.05
C VAL A 199 -5.29 17.75 7.95
N LEU A 200 -4.98 17.23 6.75
CA LEU A 200 -5.82 17.24 5.55
C LEU A 200 -6.46 15.89 5.27
N ARG A 201 -5.73 14.79 5.46
CA ARG A 201 -6.20 13.41 5.27
C ARG A 201 -5.73 12.50 6.39
N LEU A 202 -6.57 11.54 6.75
CA LEU A 202 -6.32 10.50 7.74
C LEU A 202 -6.46 9.13 7.07
N GLN A 203 -5.62 8.18 7.47
CA GLN A 203 -5.77 6.78 7.10
C GLN A 203 -5.29 5.92 8.26
N PHE A 204 -6.09 4.91 8.61
CA PHE A 204 -5.72 3.95 9.65
C PHE A 204 -5.11 2.69 9.04
N LEU A 205 -4.09 2.15 9.69
CA LEU A 205 -3.45 0.88 9.35
C LEU A 205 -3.90 -0.16 10.38
N GLU A 206 -4.88 -0.97 10.01
CA GLU A 206 -5.57 -1.89 10.93
C GLU A 206 -4.63 -2.89 11.61
N ASN A 207 -3.74 -3.54 10.84
CA ASN A 207 -2.86 -4.59 11.37
C ASN A 207 -1.74 -4.06 12.28
N HIS A 208 -1.39 -2.77 12.16
CA HIS A 208 -0.29 -2.14 12.90
C HIS A 208 -0.79 -1.19 14.00
N PHE A 209 -2.08 -0.91 14.02
CA PHE A 209 -2.72 0.11 14.87
C PHE A 209 -2.08 1.50 14.73
N LEU A 210 -1.71 1.87 13.51
CA LEU A 210 -1.11 3.17 13.23
C LEU A 210 -2.12 4.11 12.58
N LEU A 211 -2.30 5.30 13.17
CA LEU A 211 -2.97 6.41 12.52
C LEU A 211 -1.93 7.19 11.71
N ALA A 212 -2.03 7.08 10.38
CA ALA A 212 -1.24 7.85 9.46
C ALA A 212 -2.01 9.12 9.08
N SER A 213 -1.32 10.26 9.09
CA SER A 213 -1.92 11.57 8.84
C SER A 213 -1.01 12.43 8.00
N ILE A 214 -1.61 13.34 7.23
CA ILE A 214 -0.84 14.30 6.47
C ILE A 214 -1.30 15.74 6.66
N ASN A 215 -0.33 16.61 6.90
CA ASN A 215 -0.57 18.01 7.17
C ASN A 215 -0.65 18.88 5.94
N LYS A 216 -1.24 20.06 6.10
CA LYS A 216 -1.13 21.17 5.13
C LYS A 216 0.32 21.52 4.77
N PHE A 217 1.26 21.29 5.68
CA PHE A 217 2.69 21.55 5.49
C PHE A 217 3.47 20.42 4.79
N GLY A 218 2.82 19.33 4.37
CA GLY A 218 3.51 18.18 3.76
C GLY A 218 4.34 17.37 4.77
N GLN A 219 3.87 17.30 6.01
CA GLN A 219 4.43 16.41 7.04
C GLN A 219 3.53 15.18 7.15
N LEU A 220 4.13 14.00 6.96
CA LEU A 220 3.51 12.71 7.17
C LEU A 220 3.86 12.23 8.57
N ARG A 221 2.83 11.94 9.36
CA ARG A 221 2.98 11.53 10.76
C ARG A 221 2.27 10.21 10.99
N TYR A 222 2.95 9.32 11.70
CA TYR A 222 2.45 8.02 12.14
C TYR A 222 2.38 8.02 13.65
N GLN A 223 1.19 7.79 14.19
CA GLN A 223 0.96 7.63 15.61
C GLN A 223 0.43 6.24 15.91
N ASP A 224 1.01 5.61 16.91
CA ASP A 224 0.47 4.37 17.45
C ASP A 224 -0.73 4.67 18.33
N VAL A 225 -1.90 4.16 17.95
CA VAL A 225 -3.15 4.40 18.69
C VAL A 225 -3.16 3.66 20.02
N THR A 226 -2.52 2.50 20.10
CA THR A 226 -2.54 1.69 21.33
C THR A 226 -1.68 2.28 22.44
N MET A 227 -0.48 2.74 22.10
CA MET A 227 0.49 3.29 23.06
C MET A 227 0.42 4.82 23.14
N GLY A 228 -0.23 5.47 22.17
CA GLY A 228 -0.28 6.93 22.04
C GLY A 228 1.02 7.57 21.55
N SER A 229 2.06 6.80 21.24
CA SER A 229 3.39 7.29 20.89
C SER A 229 3.50 7.67 19.40
N MET A 230 4.30 8.69 19.12
CA MET A 230 4.67 9.04 17.74
C MET A 230 5.75 8.10 17.23
N VAL A 231 5.43 7.33 16.19
CA VAL A 231 6.37 6.38 15.58
C VAL A 231 7.28 7.08 14.56
N GLY A 232 6.72 8.00 13.78
CA GLY A 232 7.46 8.66 12.71
C GLY A 232 6.89 10.02 12.32
N ASN A 233 7.77 10.97 12.03
CA ASN A 233 7.43 12.30 11.52
C ASN A 233 8.35 12.64 10.36
N PHE A 234 7.81 12.60 9.14
CA PHE A 234 8.57 12.74 7.90
C PHE A 234 8.10 13.95 7.11
N ARG A 235 9.05 14.72 6.59
CA ARG A 235 8.76 15.82 5.66
C ARG A 235 8.85 15.29 4.23
N THR A 236 7.78 15.45 3.46
CA THR A 236 7.76 14.97 2.07
C THR A 236 8.62 15.82 1.14
N GLY A 237 8.80 17.11 1.45
CA GLY A 237 9.60 18.05 0.66
C GLY A 237 9.01 18.43 -0.69
N LEU A 238 7.77 18.00 -0.99
CA LEU A 238 7.11 18.17 -2.30
C LEU A 238 5.86 19.06 -2.23
N GLY A 239 5.71 19.79 -1.12
CA GLY A 239 4.61 20.75 -0.91
C GLY A 239 3.35 20.12 -0.32
N ARG A 240 2.21 20.79 -0.54
CA ARG A 240 0.91 20.39 -0.01
C ARG A 240 0.35 19.17 -0.76
N THR A 241 -0.02 18.15 -0.01
CA THR A 241 -0.59 16.89 -0.50
C THR A 241 -2.01 16.70 0.04
N ASN A 242 -2.99 16.57 -0.85
CA ASN A 242 -4.38 16.33 -0.47
C ASN A 242 -4.82 14.86 -0.68
N VAL A 243 -3.94 14.02 -1.26
CA VAL A 243 -4.26 12.64 -1.64
C VAL A 243 -3.37 11.71 -0.84
N MET A 244 -4.01 10.80 -0.11
CA MET A 244 -3.37 9.79 0.73
C MET A 244 -4.22 8.53 0.69
N GLN A 245 -3.57 7.38 0.54
CA GLN A 245 -4.18 6.06 0.67
C GLN A 245 -3.15 5.07 1.21
N VAL A 246 -3.62 4.05 1.93
CA VAL A 246 -2.80 2.91 2.37
C VAL A 246 -3.01 1.76 1.40
N ASN A 247 -1.93 1.08 1.05
CA ASN A 247 -2.03 -0.20 0.37
C ASN A 247 -2.42 -1.28 1.42
N PRO A 248 -3.61 -1.91 1.30
CA PRO A 248 -4.11 -2.85 2.30
C PRO A 248 -3.24 -4.11 2.45
N PHE A 249 -2.50 -4.50 1.41
CA PHE A 249 -1.66 -5.69 1.42
C PHE A 249 -0.39 -5.53 2.27
N ASN A 250 0.27 -4.38 2.17
CA ASN A 250 1.61 -4.19 2.73
C ASN A 250 1.72 -3.08 3.79
N GLY A 251 0.65 -2.31 4.00
CA GLY A 251 0.61 -1.22 4.97
C GLY A 251 1.42 0.02 4.56
N VAL A 252 1.87 0.12 3.31
CA VAL A 252 2.63 1.27 2.81
C VAL A 252 1.66 2.41 2.50
N VAL A 253 1.96 3.61 3.02
CA VAL A 253 1.18 4.82 2.75
C VAL A 253 1.67 5.46 1.46
N SER A 254 0.75 5.74 0.54
CA SER A 254 1.08 6.46 -0.69
C SER A 254 0.47 7.84 -0.70
N LEU A 255 1.26 8.81 -1.15
CA LEU A 255 0.92 10.22 -1.19
C LEU A 255 0.99 10.73 -2.63
N GLY A 256 -0.04 11.47 -3.03
CA GLY A 256 -0.08 12.18 -4.31
C GLY A 256 0.33 13.64 -4.17
N HIS A 257 1.32 14.06 -4.95
CA HIS A 257 1.89 15.42 -4.91
C HIS A 257 1.36 16.31 -6.03
N SER A 258 1.57 17.62 -5.87
CA SER A 258 1.18 18.63 -6.86
C SER A 258 1.97 18.54 -8.18
N GLY A 259 3.22 18.04 -8.12
CA GLY A 259 4.05 17.81 -9.30
C GLY A 259 3.76 16.50 -10.05
N GLY A 260 2.61 15.87 -9.80
CA GLY A 260 2.23 14.62 -10.48
C GLY A 260 3.02 13.38 -10.05
N THR A 261 3.80 13.51 -8.98
CA THR A 261 4.56 12.40 -8.40
C THR A 261 3.74 11.70 -7.32
N VAL A 262 3.86 10.38 -7.25
CA VAL A 262 3.35 9.56 -6.17
C VAL A 262 4.55 9.03 -5.38
N THR A 263 4.51 9.18 -4.06
CA THR A 263 5.56 8.66 -3.18
C THR A 263 4.99 7.64 -2.21
N MET A 264 5.72 6.55 -2.00
CA MET A 264 5.38 5.47 -1.07
C MET A 264 6.23 5.57 0.19
N TRP A 265 5.61 5.48 1.37
CA TRP A 265 6.22 5.73 2.66
C TRP A 265 6.00 4.57 3.63
N LYS A 266 7.05 4.28 4.41
CA LYS A 266 6.98 3.42 5.58
C LYS A 266 7.33 4.22 6.84
N PRO A 267 6.81 3.85 8.02
CA PRO A 267 7.01 4.61 9.25
C PRO A 267 8.45 4.61 9.77
N THR A 268 9.34 3.73 9.27
CA THR A 268 10.74 3.62 9.73
C THR A 268 11.74 4.39 8.85
N SER A 269 11.34 4.90 7.68
CA SER A 269 12.26 5.52 6.72
C SER A 269 11.97 7.01 6.53
N ALA A 270 13.01 7.82 6.70
CA ALA A 270 12.94 9.26 6.42
C ALA A 270 12.85 9.61 4.94
N SER A 271 13.32 8.73 4.06
CA SER A 271 13.14 8.83 2.62
C SER A 271 11.96 7.97 2.15
N PRO A 272 11.25 8.39 1.09
CA PRO A 272 10.23 7.54 0.48
C PRO A 272 10.87 6.26 -0.08
N LEU A 273 10.16 5.14 0.03
CA LEU A 273 10.56 3.85 -0.54
C LEU A 273 10.61 3.90 -2.06
N VAL A 274 9.60 4.53 -2.67
CA VAL A 274 9.46 4.68 -4.11
C VAL A 274 8.97 6.09 -4.40
N LYS A 275 9.50 6.68 -5.47
CA LYS A 275 9.02 7.94 -6.04
C LYS A 275 8.73 7.71 -7.52
N MET A 276 7.45 7.75 -7.88
CA MET A 276 6.99 7.52 -9.25
C MET A 276 6.47 8.81 -9.86
N LEU A 277 6.80 9.07 -11.12
CA LEU A 277 6.21 10.17 -11.89
C LEU A 277 4.97 9.65 -12.63
N CYS A 278 3.78 9.94 -12.10
CA CYS A 278 2.55 9.38 -12.65
C CYS A 278 1.92 10.29 -13.71
N HIS A 279 1.81 11.59 -13.40
CA HIS A 279 1.10 12.57 -14.21
C HIS A 279 1.96 13.81 -14.49
N HIS A 280 1.61 14.57 -15.53
CA HIS A 280 2.28 15.85 -15.85
C HIS A 280 1.70 17.03 -15.05
N GLY A 281 0.67 16.79 -14.26
CA GLY A 281 0.05 17.76 -13.35
C GLY A 281 -0.28 17.11 -12.01
N PRO A 282 -0.93 17.84 -11.09
CA PRO A 282 -1.19 17.35 -9.74
C PRO A 282 -2.04 16.08 -9.76
N VAL A 283 -1.65 15.12 -8.91
CA VAL A 283 -2.43 13.90 -8.66
C VAL A 283 -3.71 14.31 -7.92
N SER A 284 -4.86 14.00 -8.50
CA SER A 284 -6.18 14.32 -7.93
C SER A 284 -6.71 13.20 -7.04
N ALA A 285 -6.45 11.95 -7.40
CA ALA A 285 -6.88 10.78 -6.62
C ALA A 285 -5.92 9.60 -6.81
N LEU A 286 -5.95 8.70 -5.82
CA LEU A 286 -5.19 7.46 -5.79
C LEU A 286 -6.07 6.39 -5.15
N ALA A 287 -5.99 5.15 -5.63
CA ALA A 287 -6.64 3.99 -5.02
C ALA A 287 -5.76 2.75 -5.19
N PHE A 288 -5.85 1.83 -4.23
CA PHE A 288 -5.18 0.53 -4.26
C PHE A 288 -6.19 -0.58 -4.40
N HIS A 289 -5.87 -1.57 -5.23
CA HIS A 289 -6.62 -2.80 -5.28
C HIS A 289 -6.36 -3.62 -4.00
N SER A 290 -7.35 -4.43 -3.58
CA SER A 290 -7.28 -5.28 -2.37
C SER A 290 -6.07 -6.23 -2.37
N ASN A 291 -5.72 -6.80 -3.53
CA ASN A 291 -4.50 -7.60 -3.74
C ASN A 291 -3.17 -6.85 -3.48
N GLY A 292 -3.17 -5.52 -3.46
CA GLY A 292 -2.00 -4.67 -3.26
C GLY A 292 -0.96 -4.68 -4.37
N LEU A 293 -1.26 -5.27 -5.53
CA LEU A 293 -0.39 -5.34 -6.70
C LEU A 293 -0.76 -4.29 -7.76
N LEU A 294 -2.01 -3.81 -7.74
CA LEU A 294 -2.52 -2.84 -8.69
C LEU A 294 -2.81 -1.50 -7.99
N MET A 295 -2.44 -0.40 -8.64
CA MET A 295 -2.74 0.96 -8.18
C MET A 295 -3.34 1.78 -9.31
N ALA A 296 -4.39 2.56 -9.00
CA ALA A 296 -4.97 3.53 -9.91
C ALA A 296 -4.57 4.95 -9.47
N THR A 297 -4.18 5.78 -10.42
CA THR A 297 -3.89 7.20 -10.19
C THR A 297 -4.67 8.05 -11.17
N ALA A 298 -5.24 9.17 -10.70
CA ALA A 298 -5.83 10.19 -11.54
C ALA A 298 -5.07 11.50 -11.40
N GLY A 299 -4.92 12.21 -12.52
CA GLY A 299 -4.30 13.53 -12.57
C GLY A 299 -5.24 14.61 -13.10
N LYS A 300 -4.86 15.87 -12.87
CA LYS A 300 -5.47 17.01 -13.57
C LYS A 300 -5.15 17.08 -15.06
N ASP A 301 -4.28 16.21 -15.56
CA ASP A 301 -4.02 15.98 -16.99
C ASP A 301 -5.15 15.21 -17.71
N LYS A 302 -6.27 14.95 -17.02
CA LYS A 302 -7.44 14.23 -17.54
C LYS A 302 -7.10 12.81 -18.01
N LYS A 303 -6.17 12.17 -17.31
CA LYS A 303 -5.81 10.77 -17.50
C LYS A 303 -5.96 10.02 -16.18
N ILE A 304 -6.42 8.79 -16.29
CA ILE A 304 -6.39 7.79 -15.21
C ILE A 304 -5.39 6.73 -15.65
N LYS A 305 -4.41 6.40 -14.81
CA LYS A 305 -3.39 5.40 -15.10
C LYS A 305 -3.50 4.25 -14.11
N LEU A 306 -3.40 3.03 -14.63
CA LEU A 306 -3.28 1.81 -13.86
C LEU A 306 -1.83 1.35 -13.85
N TRP A 307 -1.34 0.96 -12.67
CA TRP A 307 0.06 0.64 -12.42
C TRP A 307 0.20 -0.77 -11.83
N ASP A 308 1.11 -1.57 -12.37
CA ASP A 308 1.59 -2.78 -11.68
C ASP A 308 2.67 -2.36 -10.68
N LEU A 309 2.42 -2.59 -9.39
CA LEU A 309 3.31 -2.22 -8.29
C LEU A 309 4.52 -3.13 -8.15
N ARG A 310 4.53 -4.31 -8.78
CA ARG A 310 5.69 -5.21 -8.75
C ARG A 310 6.82 -4.69 -9.64
N LYS A 311 6.45 -4.18 -10.82
CA LYS A 311 7.38 -3.65 -11.83
C LYS A 311 7.45 -2.12 -11.84
N PHE A 312 6.47 -1.45 -11.22
CA PHE A 312 6.25 0.00 -11.29
C PHE A 312 6.04 0.51 -12.72
N GLU A 313 5.34 -0.27 -13.54
CA GLU A 313 5.03 0.04 -14.94
C GLU A 313 3.55 0.42 -15.12
N VAL A 314 3.27 1.23 -16.13
CA VAL A 314 1.90 1.59 -16.52
C VAL A 314 1.32 0.42 -17.32
N LEU A 315 0.23 -0.16 -16.84
CA LEU A 315 -0.52 -1.20 -17.55
C LEU A 315 -1.47 -0.60 -18.58
N GLN A 316 -2.25 0.40 -18.15
CA GLN A 316 -3.29 1.00 -18.97
C GLN A 316 -3.39 2.51 -18.67
N THR A 317 -3.63 3.30 -19.71
CA THR A 317 -3.97 4.72 -19.58
C THR A 317 -5.38 4.94 -20.13
N LEU A 318 -6.29 5.41 -19.27
CA LEU A 318 -7.68 5.69 -19.59
C LEU A 318 -7.88 7.22 -19.72
N PRO A 319 -8.53 7.70 -20.80
CA PRO A 319 -8.90 9.09 -20.91
C PRO A 319 -10.07 9.40 -19.97
N GLY A 320 -9.91 10.42 -19.11
CA GLY A 320 -10.94 10.79 -18.14
C GLY A 320 -10.38 11.62 -17.00
N HIS A 321 -11.21 12.50 -16.47
CA HIS A 321 -10.90 13.23 -15.25
C HIS A 321 -11.58 12.54 -14.06
N ALA A 322 -10.86 12.33 -12.96
CA ALA A 322 -11.42 11.83 -11.72
C ALA A 322 -10.87 12.65 -10.55
N ASN A 323 -11.78 13.14 -9.70
CA ASN A 323 -11.45 13.80 -8.43
C ASN A 323 -11.32 12.81 -7.29
N THR A 324 -11.98 11.65 -7.40
CA THR A 324 -11.98 10.57 -6.42
C THR A 324 -11.87 9.24 -7.15
N LEU A 325 -11.15 8.30 -6.53
CA LEU A 325 -10.99 6.93 -6.99
C LEU A 325 -11.13 6.01 -5.80
N ASP A 326 -11.75 4.85 -6.01
CA ASP A 326 -11.74 3.76 -5.04
C ASP A 326 -11.84 2.40 -5.74
N PHE A 327 -11.23 1.37 -5.13
CA PHE A 327 -11.33 0.00 -5.62
C PHE A 327 -12.23 -0.81 -4.69
N SER A 328 -13.10 -1.60 -5.30
CA SER A 328 -13.87 -2.61 -4.58
C SER A 328 -13.02 -3.84 -4.25
N GLN A 329 -13.51 -4.70 -3.37
CA GLN A 329 -12.81 -5.93 -2.97
C GLN A 329 -12.56 -6.87 -4.17
N LYS A 330 -13.53 -6.94 -5.09
CA LYS A 330 -13.47 -7.72 -6.34
C LYS A 330 -12.75 -7.03 -7.50
N GLY A 331 -12.29 -5.80 -7.31
CA GLY A 331 -11.49 -5.09 -8.31
C GLY A 331 -12.26 -4.21 -9.29
N LEU A 332 -13.55 -3.94 -9.09
CA LEU A 332 -14.19 -2.79 -9.74
C LEU A 332 -13.52 -1.48 -9.30
N LEU A 333 -13.29 -0.57 -10.24
CA LEU A 333 -12.71 0.75 -9.98
C LEU A 333 -13.78 1.83 -10.16
N ALA A 334 -14.13 2.55 -9.10
CA ALA A 334 -15.03 3.69 -9.16
C ALA A 334 -14.26 4.99 -9.38
N CYS A 335 -14.75 5.82 -10.32
CA CYS A 335 -14.19 7.11 -10.69
C CYS A 335 -15.25 8.19 -10.56
N GLY A 336 -15.02 9.19 -9.71
CA GLY A 336 -15.92 10.32 -9.50
C GLY A 336 -15.43 11.58 -10.21
N ASN A 337 -16.28 12.19 -11.04
CA ASN A 337 -15.99 13.42 -11.77
C ASN A 337 -17.16 14.41 -11.69
N GLY A 338 -17.03 15.45 -10.87
CA GLY A 338 -18.12 16.42 -10.68
C GLY A 338 -19.36 15.71 -10.12
N SER A 339 -20.40 15.58 -10.93
CA SER A 339 -21.64 14.84 -10.62
C SER A 339 -21.72 13.45 -11.28
N LEU A 340 -20.75 13.08 -12.12
CA LEU A 340 -20.73 11.81 -12.85
C LEU A 340 -19.87 10.78 -12.14
N ILE A 341 -20.39 9.56 -12.04
CA ILE A 341 -19.70 8.38 -11.53
C ILE A 341 -19.54 7.40 -12.67
N GLN A 342 -18.32 6.91 -12.85
CA GLN A 342 -18.00 5.85 -13.80
C GLN A 342 -17.36 4.72 -13.04
N ILE A 343 -17.92 3.52 -13.16
CA ILE A 343 -17.34 2.32 -12.58
C ILE A 343 -16.78 1.48 -13.73
N LEU A 344 -15.56 1.00 -13.53
CA LEU A 344 -14.81 0.26 -14.51
C LEU A 344 -14.61 -1.18 -14.02
N ARG A 345 -14.68 -2.14 -14.93
CA ARG A 345 -14.46 -3.57 -14.67
C ARG A 345 -13.37 -4.08 -15.60
N ASP A 346 -12.52 -4.96 -15.08
CA ASP A 346 -11.64 -5.78 -15.90
C ASP A 346 -12.45 -6.92 -16.53
N VAL A 347 -12.59 -6.90 -17.85
CA VAL A 347 -13.42 -7.87 -18.59
C VAL A 347 -12.65 -9.15 -18.89
N SER A 348 -11.34 -9.03 -19.12
CA SER A 348 -10.52 -10.13 -19.63
C SER A 348 -9.66 -10.81 -18.56
N GLY A 349 -9.66 -10.31 -17.33
CA GLY A 349 -8.72 -10.76 -16.29
C GLY A 349 -7.26 -10.38 -16.56
N THR A 350 -7.02 -9.64 -17.64
CA THR A 350 -5.69 -9.16 -18.05
C THR A 350 -5.45 -7.72 -17.58
N GLN A 351 -6.23 -7.24 -16.62
CA GLN A 351 -6.17 -5.87 -16.08
C GLN A 351 -6.52 -4.80 -17.13
N ASN A 352 -7.39 -5.15 -18.09
CA ASN A 352 -7.91 -4.23 -19.10
C ASN A 352 -9.29 -3.73 -18.67
N TYR A 353 -9.29 -2.56 -18.04
CA TYR A 353 -10.49 -1.95 -17.51
C TYR A 353 -11.30 -1.29 -18.61
N SER A 354 -12.59 -1.60 -18.63
CA SER A 354 -13.58 -0.98 -19.51
C SER A 354 -14.79 -0.51 -18.69
N LYS A 355 -15.67 0.28 -19.31
CA LYS A 355 -16.83 0.86 -18.63
C LYS A 355 -17.81 -0.25 -18.25
N TYR A 356 -18.05 -0.40 -16.95
CA TYR A 356 -19.03 -1.32 -16.42
C TYR A 356 -20.37 -0.63 -16.25
N MET A 357 -20.41 0.43 -15.45
CA MET A 357 -21.63 1.20 -15.20
C MET A 357 -21.35 2.70 -15.12
N THR A 358 -22.36 3.51 -15.45
CA THR A 358 -22.29 4.95 -15.27
C THR A 358 -23.51 5.46 -14.54
N HIS A 359 -23.31 6.36 -13.59
CA HIS A 359 -24.38 6.97 -12.83
C HIS A 359 -24.16 8.48 -12.76
N SER A 360 -25.19 9.25 -13.09
CA SER A 360 -25.13 10.72 -12.97
C SER A 360 -25.99 11.13 -11.79
N MET A 361 -25.38 11.82 -10.84
CA MET A 361 -26.09 12.51 -9.76
C MET A 361 -26.86 13.71 -10.31
N VAL A 362 -27.74 14.27 -9.47
CA VAL A 362 -28.45 15.52 -9.74
C VAL A 362 -27.46 16.61 -10.12
N LYS A 363 -27.79 17.38 -11.18
CA LYS A 363 -26.93 18.46 -11.68
C LYS A 363 -26.64 19.45 -10.56
N GLY A 364 -25.36 19.72 -10.33
CA GLY A 364 -24.87 20.62 -9.28
C GLY A 364 -24.28 19.90 -8.06
N TYR A 365 -24.57 18.62 -7.85
CA TYR A 365 -23.97 17.87 -6.75
C TYR A 365 -22.51 17.57 -7.11
N GLN A 366 -21.59 17.98 -6.24
CA GLN A 366 -20.15 17.72 -6.42
C GLN A 366 -19.74 16.55 -5.52
N ILE A 367 -19.23 15.48 -6.12
CA ILE A 367 -18.74 14.30 -5.42
C ILE A 367 -17.41 14.66 -4.71
N GLY A 368 -17.37 14.43 -3.40
CA GLY A 368 -16.23 14.67 -2.53
C GLY A 368 -15.42 13.40 -2.22
N LYS A 369 -16.07 12.26 -1.96
CA LYS A 369 -15.43 10.97 -1.68
C LYS A 369 -16.31 9.83 -2.20
N LEU A 370 -15.69 8.81 -2.77
CA LEU A 370 -16.32 7.54 -3.15
C LEU A 370 -15.70 6.46 -2.28
N VAL A 371 -16.51 5.58 -1.70
CA VAL A 371 -16.02 4.44 -0.92
C VAL A 371 -16.94 3.24 -1.15
N PHE A 372 -16.39 2.12 -1.61
CA PHE A 372 -17.13 0.87 -1.68
C PHE A 372 -17.40 0.35 -0.27
N ARG A 373 -18.62 -0.13 -0.03
CA ARG A 373 -18.95 -0.79 1.23
C ARG A 373 -18.32 -2.18 1.24
N PRO A 374 -17.49 -2.53 2.23
CA PRO A 374 -16.94 -3.90 2.34
C PRO A 374 -18.05 -4.95 2.41
N TYR A 375 -17.86 -6.08 1.71
CA TYR A 375 -18.75 -7.25 1.69
C TYR A 375 -20.16 -7.03 1.14
N GLU A 376 -20.46 -5.87 0.57
CA GLU A 376 -21.73 -5.60 -0.08
C GLU A 376 -21.56 -4.96 -1.46
N ASP A 377 -22.53 -5.19 -2.34
CA ASP A 377 -22.56 -4.64 -3.70
C ASP A 377 -23.08 -3.20 -3.72
N VAL A 378 -22.44 -2.33 -2.92
CA VAL A 378 -22.88 -0.95 -2.70
C VAL A 378 -21.69 0.00 -2.79
N LEU A 379 -21.91 1.14 -3.45
CA LEU A 379 -20.97 2.27 -3.46
C LEU A 379 -21.55 3.45 -2.68
N GLY A 380 -20.87 3.84 -1.62
CA GLY A 380 -21.14 5.05 -0.86
C GLY A 380 -20.53 6.29 -1.52
N ILE A 381 -21.32 7.35 -1.62
CA ILE A 381 -20.98 8.60 -2.32
C ILE A 381 -21.17 9.75 -1.34
N GLY A 382 -20.08 10.39 -0.91
CA GLY A 382 -20.13 11.67 -0.21
C GLY A 382 -20.14 12.80 -1.23
N HIS A 383 -21.16 13.66 -1.22
CA HIS A 383 -21.28 14.81 -2.13
C HIS A 383 -21.49 16.13 -1.36
N SER A 384 -21.58 17.23 -2.12
CA SER A 384 -21.72 18.58 -1.59
C SER A 384 -23.00 18.79 -0.76
N MET A 385 -24.07 18.09 -1.12
CA MET A 385 -25.40 18.23 -0.52
C MET A 385 -25.74 17.12 0.48
N GLY A 386 -24.82 16.22 0.82
CA GLY A 386 -25.14 15.05 1.65
C GLY A 386 -24.38 13.82 1.21
N TRP A 387 -24.97 12.64 1.42
CA TRP A 387 -24.41 11.39 0.92
C TRP A 387 -25.50 10.47 0.38
N SER A 388 -25.10 9.67 -0.60
CA SER A 388 -25.94 8.71 -1.29
C SER A 388 -25.28 7.36 -1.33
N SER A 389 -26.09 6.34 -1.56
CA SER A 389 -25.69 4.95 -1.68
C SER A 389 -26.32 4.41 -2.95
N ILE A 390 -25.51 3.82 -3.84
CA ILE A 390 -25.97 3.23 -5.10
C ILE A 390 -25.61 1.75 -5.15
N LEU A 391 -26.40 0.96 -5.87
CA LEU A 391 -26.16 -0.46 -6.06
C LEU A 391 -25.11 -0.66 -7.14
N THR A 392 -24.10 -1.46 -6.86
CA THR A 392 -23.03 -1.80 -7.80
C THR A 392 -22.81 -3.31 -7.77
N PRO A 393 -23.62 -4.07 -8.53
CA PRO A 393 -23.51 -5.52 -8.56
C PRO A 393 -22.10 -5.98 -8.88
N GLY A 394 -21.57 -6.91 -8.09
CA GLY A 394 -20.22 -7.46 -8.23
C GLY A 394 -19.08 -6.64 -7.63
N ALA A 395 -19.37 -5.71 -6.72
CA ALA A 395 -18.34 -4.94 -6.01
C ALA A 395 -17.82 -5.66 -4.76
N GLY A 396 -18.72 -6.21 -3.95
CA GLY A 396 -18.43 -6.81 -2.66
C GLY A 396 -17.95 -8.26 -2.78
N GLU A 397 -17.07 -8.66 -1.86
CA GLU A 397 -16.76 -10.07 -1.66
C GLU A 397 -17.94 -10.74 -0.93
N PRO A 398 -18.66 -11.70 -1.54
CA PRO A 398 -19.88 -12.27 -0.97
C PRO A 398 -19.58 -13.18 0.22
N ASN A 399 -18.36 -13.74 0.27
CA ASN A 399 -17.93 -14.69 1.27
C ASN A 399 -16.85 -14.05 2.14
N PHE A 400 -17.26 -13.46 3.26
CA PHE A 400 -16.35 -12.85 4.22
C PHE A 400 -15.72 -13.89 5.16
N ASP A 401 -14.49 -13.63 5.61
CA ASP A 401 -13.88 -14.40 6.69
C ASP A 401 -14.32 -13.82 8.04
N SER A 402 -15.15 -14.60 8.75
CA SER A 402 -15.66 -14.23 10.07
C SER A 402 -14.59 -13.91 11.11
N TRP A 403 -13.36 -14.42 10.96
CA TRP A 403 -12.25 -14.13 11.87
C TRP A 403 -11.57 -12.79 11.58
N VAL A 404 -11.59 -12.34 10.32
CA VAL A 404 -10.97 -11.08 9.89
C VAL A 404 -11.95 -9.93 10.07
N ALA A 405 -13.11 -10.01 9.43
CA ALA A 405 -14.13 -8.99 9.52
C ALA A 405 -15.51 -9.61 9.34
N ASN A 406 -16.26 -9.66 10.43
CA ASN A 406 -17.62 -10.18 10.46
C ASN A 406 -18.62 -9.02 10.47
N PRO A 407 -19.43 -8.83 9.41
CA PRO A 407 -20.49 -7.83 9.39
C PRO A 407 -21.55 -8.02 10.48
N PHE A 408 -21.73 -9.24 10.99
CA PHE A 408 -22.76 -9.62 11.97
C PHE A 408 -22.18 -9.91 13.36
N GLU A 409 -21.03 -9.32 13.70
CA GLU A 409 -20.37 -9.59 14.98
C GLU A 409 -21.24 -9.21 16.19
N THR A 410 -21.22 -10.09 17.20
CA THR A 410 -21.83 -9.81 18.51
C THR A 410 -20.91 -8.95 19.37
N SER A 411 -21.45 -8.34 20.42
CA SER A 411 -20.65 -7.57 21.39
C SER A 411 -19.57 -8.41 22.10
N LYS A 412 -19.79 -9.72 22.26
CA LYS A 412 -18.80 -10.65 22.78
C LYS A 412 -17.69 -10.91 21.76
N GLN A 413 -18.06 -11.26 20.52
CA GLN A 413 -17.11 -11.50 19.43
C GLN A 413 -16.25 -10.27 19.16
N ARG A 414 -16.83 -9.07 19.13
CA ARG A 414 -16.09 -7.81 18.94
C ARG A 414 -15.02 -7.61 20.01
N ARG A 415 -15.36 -7.85 21.29
CA ARG A 415 -14.39 -7.73 22.41
C ARG A 415 -13.25 -8.75 22.29
N GLU A 416 -13.57 -10.00 21.96
CA GLU A 416 -12.56 -11.05 21.77
C GLU A 416 -11.66 -10.74 20.55
N LYS A 417 -12.27 -10.27 19.45
CA LYS A 417 -11.57 -9.83 18.25
C LYS A 417 -10.62 -8.67 18.54
N GLU A 418 -11.06 -7.67 19.29
CA GLU A 418 -10.24 -6.52 19.68
C GLU A 418 -9.02 -6.94 20.52
N ILE A 419 -9.22 -7.84 21.50
CA ILE A 419 -8.12 -8.38 22.30
C ILE A 419 -7.15 -9.16 21.40
N ARG A 420 -7.69 -10.01 20.51
CA ARG A 420 -6.87 -10.80 19.58
C ARG A 420 -6.08 -9.92 18.62
N SER A 421 -6.70 -8.92 18.00
CA SER A 421 -6.03 -8.02 17.06
C SER A 421 -4.95 -7.19 17.77
N LEU A 422 -5.16 -6.82 19.03
CA LEU A 422 -4.15 -6.15 19.86
C LEU A 422 -2.96 -7.07 20.19
N LEU A 423 -3.21 -8.35 20.49
CA LEU A 423 -2.14 -9.34 20.74
C LEU A 423 -1.36 -9.68 19.46
N ASP A 424 -2.05 -9.77 18.33
CA ASP A 424 -1.47 -10.05 17.00
C ASP A 424 -0.92 -8.79 16.30
N LYS A 425 -0.92 -7.63 17.00
CA LYS A 425 -0.49 -6.34 16.45
C LYS A 425 0.93 -6.43 15.88
N LEU A 426 1.06 -6.05 14.62
CA LEU A 426 2.34 -6.05 13.92
C LEU A 426 3.16 -4.80 14.27
N PRO A 427 4.48 -4.93 14.53
CA PRO A 427 5.32 -3.76 14.77
C PRO A 427 5.51 -2.93 13.48
N PRO A 428 5.67 -1.59 13.59
CA PRO A 428 5.78 -0.69 12.44
C PRO A 428 6.96 -1.01 11.49
N GLU A 429 8.00 -1.65 12.01
CA GLU A 429 9.19 -2.06 11.25
C GLU A 429 8.91 -3.15 10.21
N THR A 430 7.81 -3.89 10.35
CA THR A 430 7.39 -4.94 9.41
C THR A 430 6.89 -4.39 8.08
N ILE A 431 6.56 -3.09 8.01
CA ILE A 431 6.05 -2.46 6.79
C ILE A 431 7.16 -2.35 5.73
N MET A 432 6.94 -3.03 4.61
CA MET A 432 7.83 -3.07 3.45
C MET A 432 7.03 -3.23 2.16
N LEU A 433 7.65 -3.01 1.00
CA LEU A 433 6.95 -3.13 -0.29
C LEU A 433 6.39 -4.54 -0.53
N ASP A 434 7.19 -5.57 -0.22
CA ASP A 434 6.82 -6.97 -0.36
C ASP A 434 6.81 -7.67 1.00
N PRO A 435 5.63 -7.87 1.63
CA PRO A 435 5.51 -8.53 2.93
C PRO A 435 6.07 -9.96 2.96
N SER A 436 6.09 -10.64 1.82
CA SER A 436 6.64 -12.00 1.68
C SER A 436 8.14 -12.11 1.94
N LYS A 437 8.86 -10.98 1.97
CA LYS A 437 10.29 -10.96 2.30
C LYS A 437 10.56 -11.09 3.80
N ILE A 438 9.54 -10.96 4.66
CA ILE A 438 9.65 -11.20 6.10
C ILE A 438 10.02 -12.68 6.31
N GLY A 439 11.17 -12.93 6.96
CA GLY A 439 11.73 -14.27 7.15
C GLY A 439 12.83 -14.66 6.16
N THR A 440 13.09 -13.86 5.11
CA THR A 440 14.23 -14.08 4.23
C THR A 440 15.55 -13.74 4.91
N VAL A 441 16.59 -14.52 4.61
CA VAL A 441 17.94 -14.27 5.12
C VAL A 441 18.61 -13.20 4.26
N LYS A 442 19.19 -12.17 4.91
CA LYS A 442 20.01 -11.20 4.18
C LYS A 442 21.17 -11.94 3.50
N PRO A 443 21.45 -11.70 2.22
CA PRO A 443 22.60 -12.31 1.57
C PRO A 443 23.84 -11.95 2.38
N ARG A 444 24.57 -12.97 2.84
CA ARG A 444 25.77 -12.78 3.62
C ARG A 444 26.76 -12.06 2.72
N ARG A 445 27.08 -10.79 3.04
CA ARG A 445 28.25 -10.13 2.46
C ARG A 445 29.46 -10.79 3.10
N GLU A 446 29.98 -11.84 2.48
CA GLU A 446 31.28 -12.38 2.85
C GLU A 446 32.28 -11.24 2.71
N ARG A 447 33.02 -10.95 3.79
CA ARG A 447 34.11 -9.99 3.70
C ARG A 447 35.15 -10.64 2.80
N PRO A 448 35.64 -9.97 1.74
CA PRO A 448 36.65 -10.55 0.89
C PRO A 448 37.83 -10.98 1.76
N THR A 449 38.26 -12.22 1.56
CA THR A 449 39.44 -12.80 2.19
C THR A 449 40.66 -11.94 1.88
N LYS A 450 41.74 -12.07 2.67
CA LYS A 450 42.95 -11.26 2.46
C LYS A 450 43.50 -11.43 1.03
N GLN A 451 43.42 -12.65 0.49
CA GLN A 451 43.83 -13.00 -0.87
C GLN A 451 42.93 -12.34 -1.93
N GLU A 452 41.61 -12.34 -1.74
CA GLU A 452 40.68 -11.65 -2.65
C GLU A 452 40.89 -10.14 -2.63
N ARG A 453 41.18 -9.54 -1.46
CA ARG A 453 41.52 -8.10 -1.39
C ARG A 453 42.83 -7.79 -2.11
N GLU A 454 43.85 -8.63 -1.94
CA GLU A 454 45.14 -8.47 -2.63
C GLU A 454 44.97 -8.62 -4.15
N ALA A 455 44.16 -9.59 -4.59
CA ALA A 455 43.81 -9.78 -5.99
C ALA A 455 42.97 -8.64 -6.56
N GLU A 456 42.00 -8.10 -5.81
CA GLU A 456 41.23 -6.90 -6.20
C GLU A 456 42.13 -5.67 -6.34
N ILE A 457 43.11 -5.52 -5.45
CA ILE A 457 44.09 -4.42 -5.52
C ILE A 457 44.98 -4.60 -6.75
N GLU A 458 45.48 -5.81 -6.99
CA GLU A 458 46.31 -6.11 -8.15
C GLU A 458 45.54 -5.88 -9.45
N ALA A 459 44.31 -6.39 -9.55
CA ALA A 459 43.40 -6.14 -10.67
C ALA A 459 43.07 -4.65 -10.84
N GLY A 460 42.86 -3.92 -9.73
CA GLY A 460 42.64 -2.48 -9.75
C GLY A 460 43.86 -1.70 -10.23
N VAL A 461 45.07 -2.13 -9.86
CA VAL A 461 46.34 -1.58 -10.34
C VAL A 461 46.56 -1.92 -11.82
N GLU A 462 46.25 -3.14 -12.25
CA GLU A 462 46.27 -3.58 -13.65
C GLU A 462 45.32 -2.73 -14.51
N ALA A 463 44.09 -2.53 -14.05
CA ALA A 463 43.09 -1.70 -14.70
C ALA A 463 43.51 -0.22 -14.78
N ALA A 464 44.12 0.31 -13.71
CA ALA A 464 44.66 1.66 -13.69
C ALA A 464 45.85 1.82 -14.67
N LYS A 465 46.72 0.80 -14.79
CA LYS A 465 47.82 0.77 -15.77
C LYS A 465 47.29 0.67 -17.22
N GLY A 466 46.25 -0.13 -17.43
CA GLY A 466 45.58 -0.40 -18.71
C GLY A 466 44.61 0.69 -19.19
N MET A 467 44.35 1.72 -18.38
CA MET A 467 43.39 2.78 -18.70
C MET A 467 43.80 3.55 -19.98
N LYS A 468 43.04 3.36 -21.07
CA LYS A 468 43.20 4.09 -22.33
C LYS A 468 42.71 5.53 -22.17
N LEU A 469 43.64 6.47 -22.00
CA LEU A 469 43.34 7.90 -21.92
C LEU A 469 42.91 8.45 -23.29
N LYS A 470 41.70 9.05 -23.36
CA LYS A 470 41.24 9.78 -24.56
C LYS A 470 42.26 10.84 -24.97
N LYS A 471 42.65 10.85 -26.24
CA LYS A 471 43.58 11.85 -26.79
C LYS A 471 42.89 13.22 -26.78
N LYS A 472 43.42 14.18 -25.99
CA LYS A 472 42.92 15.57 -25.96
C LYS A 472 43.72 16.46 -26.93
N THR A 473 43.07 17.43 -27.55
CA THR A 473 43.67 18.45 -28.42
C THR A 473 44.38 19.56 -27.62
N LYS A 474 45.27 20.34 -28.27
CA LYS A 474 45.99 21.52 -27.73
C LYS A 474 46.85 21.27 -26.49
N GLY A 475 47.99 20.57 -26.61
CA GLY A 475 49.05 20.52 -25.57
C GLY A 475 48.71 19.83 -24.24
N ARG A 476 47.43 19.48 -24.00
CA ARG A 476 46.93 18.76 -22.82
C ARG A 476 47.25 17.27 -22.81
N ASN A 477 48.01 16.81 -23.81
CA ASN A 477 48.27 15.40 -24.11
C ASN A 477 49.76 15.05 -24.12
N LYS A 478 50.61 15.91 -23.54
CA LYS A 478 52.06 15.66 -23.42
C LYS A 478 52.32 14.31 -22.72
N PRO A 479 53.33 13.53 -23.15
CA PRO A 479 53.65 12.22 -22.58
C PRO A 479 53.77 12.25 -21.06
N GLY A 480 54.48 13.24 -20.50
CA GLY A 480 54.62 13.41 -19.04
C GLY A 480 53.29 13.54 -18.29
N LYS A 481 52.30 14.28 -18.82
CA LYS A 481 50.97 14.42 -18.19
C LYS A 481 50.14 13.14 -18.24
N ARG A 482 50.38 12.26 -19.21
CA ARG A 482 49.74 10.94 -19.27
C ARG A 482 50.35 9.98 -18.25
N VAL A 483 51.67 9.99 -18.11
CA VAL A 483 52.39 9.20 -17.11
C VAL A 483 51.98 9.60 -15.70
N GLN A 484 51.95 10.91 -15.42
CA GLN A 484 51.50 11.45 -14.12
C GLN A 484 50.07 11.02 -13.77
N LYS A 485 49.13 11.08 -14.73
CA LYS A 485 47.75 10.60 -14.51
C LYS A 485 47.64 9.10 -14.29
N LYS A 486 48.46 8.29 -14.96
CA LYS A 486 48.52 6.85 -14.71
C LYS A 486 49.07 6.57 -13.31
N GLN A 487 50.11 7.28 -12.89
CA GLN A 487 50.67 7.18 -11.55
C GLN A 487 49.68 7.65 -10.47
N GLU A 488 48.96 8.74 -10.70
CA GLU A 488 47.87 9.20 -9.82
C GLU A 488 46.71 8.20 -9.73
N ALA A 489 46.34 7.56 -10.85
CA ALA A 489 45.32 6.52 -10.84
C ALA A 489 45.77 5.30 -10.01
N VAL A 490 47.02 4.85 -10.19
CA VAL A 490 47.61 3.75 -9.41
C VAL A 490 47.74 4.13 -7.92
N SER A 491 48.18 5.34 -7.60
CA SER A 491 48.30 5.79 -6.20
C SER A 491 46.94 5.92 -5.53
N ARG A 492 45.91 6.34 -6.27
CA ARG A 492 44.53 6.43 -5.78
C ARG A 492 43.93 5.05 -5.47
N VAL A 493 44.26 4.03 -6.27
CA VAL A 493 43.87 2.63 -5.99
C VAL A 493 44.59 2.08 -4.76
N LYS A 494 45.87 2.42 -4.57
CA LYS A 494 46.68 1.92 -3.43
C LYS A 494 46.46 2.64 -2.10
N ARG A 495 46.02 3.90 -2.11
CA ARG A 495 45.83 4.75 -0.91
C ARG A 495 45.02 4.08 0.22
N PRO A 496 43.83 3.52 -0.04
CA PRO A 496 43.00 2.94 1.03
C PRO A 496 43.68 1.78 1.75
N TYR A 497 44.50 0.99 1.03
CA TYR A 497 45.22 -0.13 1.59
C TYR A 497 46.44 0.30 2.42
N LEU A 498 47.17 1.33 1.93
CA LEU A 498 48.26 1.95 2.69
C LEU A 498 47.75 2.56 3.99
N GLU A 499 46.63 3.29 3.95
CA GLU A 499 45.99 3.87 5.14
C GLU A 499 45.53 2.77 6.13
N GLN A 500 44.95 1.67 5.65
CA GLN A 500 44.59 0.53 6.51
C GLN A 500 45.81 -0.11 7.16
N LYS A 501 46.90 -0.33 6.41
CA LYS A 501 48.15 -0.86 6.97
C LYS A 501 48.75 0.05 8.03
N ILE A 502 48.78 1.36 7.78
CA ILE A 502 49.28 2.35 8.75
C ILE A 502 48.41 2.31 10.02
N GLN A 503 47.08 2.26 9.90
CA GLN A 503 46.18 2.16 11.06
C GLN A 503 46.34 0.85 11.83
N GLU A 504 46.53 -0.27 11.14
CA GLU A 504 46.82 -1.57 11.78
C GLU A 504 48.14 -1.51 12.55
N GLU A 505 49.21 -1.00 11.94
CA GLU A 505 50.52 -0.81 12.56
C GLU A 505 50.46 0.13 13.77
N GLU A 506 49.75 1.26 13.67
CA GLU A 506 49.50 2.18 14.78
C GLU A 506 48.71 1.54 15.91
N SER A 507 47.72 0.69 15.59
CA SER A 507 46.95 -0.02 16.61
C SER A 507 47.78 -1.08 17.34
N ILE A 508 48.69 -1.76 16.62
CA ILE A 508 49.63 -2.74 17.17
C ILE A 508 50.67 -2.03 18.02
N SER A 509 51.22 -0.90 17.57
CA SER A 509 52.20 -0.12 18.33
C SER A 509 51.58 0.48 19.59
N ARG A 510 50.34 0.99 19.54
CA ARG A 510 49.60 1.45 20.74
C ARG A 510 49.30 0.30 21.72
N LYS A 511 48.98 -0.90 21.23
CA LYS A 511 48.80 -2.09 22.09
C LYS A 511 50.11 -2.52 22.74
N LYS A 512 51.23 -2.49 22.00
CA LYS A 512 52.56 -2.80 22.53
C LYS A 512 53.06 -1.76 23.54
N GLN A 513 52.85 -0.46 23.27
CA GLN A 513 53.20 0.63 24.19
C GLN A 513 52.40 0.60 25.50
N LYS A 514 51.15 0.15 25.48
CA LYS A 514 50.35 -0.05 26.71
C LYS A 514 50.82 -1.21 27.58
N THR A 515 51.62 -2.13 27.05
CA THR A 515 52.18 -3.28 27.78
C THR A 515 53.63 -3.09 28.21
N SER A 516 54.26 -1.96 27.88
CA SER A 516 55.65 -1.66 28.23
C SER A 516 55.76 -0.21 28.71
N GLU A 517 55.33 0.05 29.94
CA GLU A 517 55.64 1.29 30.65
C GLU A 517 57.12 1.25 31.10
N ASP A 518 58.04 1.47 30.15
CA ASP A 518 59.44 1.84 30.39
C ASP A 518 59.99 2.42 29.08
N VAL A 519 59.67 3.68 28.80
CA VAL A 519 60.12 4.37 27.58
C VAL A 519 61.53 4.90 27.80
N GLU A 520 62.54 4.05 27.58
CA GLU A 520 63.92 4.51 27.41
C GLU A 520 64.05 5.36 26.15
N LEU A 521 64.51 6.61 26.29
CA LEU A 521 64.83 7.48 25.17
C LEU A 521 65.90 6.81 24.28
N PRO A 522 65.82 6.94 22.93
CA PRO A 522 66.86 6.46 22.03
C PRO A 522 68.25 7.00 22.45
N LYS A 523 69.30 6.17 22.38
CA LYS A 523 70.67 6.52 22.83
C LYS A 523 71.18 7.90 22.37
N SER A 524 70.80 8.35 21.18
CA SER A 524 71.15 9.67 20.63
C SER A 524 70.46 10.84 21.33
N LEU A 525 69.30 10.62 21.95
CA LEU A 525 68.49 11.62 22.65
C LEU A 525 68.66 11.59 24.16
N GLN A 526 69.27 10.54 24.72
CA GLN A 526 69.60 10.45 26.15
C GLN A 526 70.48 11.63 26.63
N ARG A 527 71.34 12.16 25.75
CA ARG A 527 72.16 13.37 25.99
C ARG A 527 71.36 14.65 26.25
N PHE A 528 70.12 14.73 25.75
CA PHE A 528 69.26 15.91 25.89
C PHE A 528 68.24 15.77 27.03
N ALA A 529 68.21 14.62 27.70
CA ALA A 529 67.41 14.43 28.89
C ALA A 529 68.00 15.27 30.03
N ARG A 530 67.45 16.47 30.25
CA ARG A 530 67.70 17.24 31.47
C ARG A 530 67.31 16.35 32.65
N LYS A 531 68.26 16.00 33.52
CA LYS A 531 67.96 15.43 34.85
C LYS A 531 66.95 16.36 35.52
N LYS A 532 65.69 15.92 35.63
CA LYS A 532 64.73 16.56 36.54
C LYS A 532 65.35 16.46 37.93
N ALA A 533 65.59 17.61 38.55
CA ALA A 533 65.96 17.67 39.96
C ALA A 533 64.83 16.98 40.75
N SER A 534 65.20 15.93 41.49
CA SER A 534 64.30 15.25 42.41
C SER A 534 64.03 16.17 43.60
N SER A 535 62.83 16.74 43.63
CA SER A 535 62.14 17.22 44.83
C SER A 535 60.98 16.29 45.13
#